data_AF-W1VNE8-F1
#
_entry.id   AF-W1VNE8-F1
#
_cell.length_a   1.000
_cell.length_b   1.000
_cell.length_c   1.000
_cell.angle_alpha   90.00
_cell.angle_beta   90.00
_cell.angle_gamma   90.00
#
_symmetry.space_group_name_H-M   'P 1'
#
loop_
_entity.id
_entity.type
_entity.pdbx_description
1 polymer ?
#
loop_
_entity_poly.entity_id
_entity_poly.type
_entity_poly.pdbx_seq_one_letter_code
_entity_poly.pdbx_strand_id
1 'polypeptide(L)'
;MKHPAITPRHSLEIDRAQMRERSLTDPLRPLWHITPPWGWLNDPNGLLVHPGPDGQDILHVFYQHNSHAPVHELIEWGHQWSDDLVHWHDLPVALTPGPAGADALGCWSGVIVEDERSDGRRVPTMIYSGHDGGPT
;
A
#
# COMPACT_ATOMS: atom_id res chain seq x y z
N MET A 1 1.73 -27.26 11.17
CA MET A 1 2.93 -27.24 10.32
C MET A 1 3.28 -25.77 10.09
N LYS A 2 4.51 -25.32 10.37
CA LYS A 2 4.92 -23.95 10.04
C LYS A 2 5.19 -23.92 8.53
N HIS A 3 4.42 -23.14 7.79
CA HIS A 3 4.74 -22.88 6.39
C HIS A 3 6.07 -22.11 6.33
N PRO A 4 6.98 -22.45 5.39
CA PRO A 4 8.20 -21.66 5.22
C PRO A 4 7.82 -20.22 4.88
N ALA A 5 8.57 -19.26 5.43
CA ALA A 5 8.38 -17.85 5.11
C ALA A 5 8.52 -17.64 3.60
N ILE A 6 7.58 -16.91 3.01
CA ILE A 6 7.63 -16.55 1.60
C ILE A 6 8.72 -15.49 1.42
N THR A 7 9.72 -15.83 0.60
CA THR A 7 10.82 -14.92 0.25
C THR A 7 10.52 -14.27 -1.10
N PRO A 8 10.70 -12.94 -1.25
CA PRO A 8 10.61 -12.28 -2.54
C PRO A 8 11.54 -12.94 -3.56
N ARG A 9 11.05 -13.24 -4.78
CA ARG A 9 11.94 -13.70 -5.85
C ARG A 9 12.86 -12.57 -6.33
N HIS A 10 12.36 -11.35 -6.32
CA HIS A 10 13.14 -10.16 -6.61
C HIS A 10 13.21 -9.27 -5.36
N SER A 11 14.44 -8.91 -4.98
CA SER A 11 14.69 -7.89 -3.97
C SER A 11 15.92 -7.10 -4.38
N LEU A 12 15.91 -5.80 -4.11
CA LEU A 12 17.10 -4.99 -4.19
C LEU A 12 17.84 -5.05 -2.86
N GLU A 13 19.15 -5.30 -2.90
CA GLU A 13 20.04 -5.20 -1.74
C GLU A 13 20.56 -3.75 -1.59
N ILE A 14 19.64 -2.79 -1.65
CA ILE A 14 19.90 -1.38 -1.46
C ILE A 14 19.14 -0.95 -0.21
N ASP A 15 19.82 -0.22 0.68
CA ASP A 15 19.18 0.32 1.87
C ASP A 15 17.94 1.17 1.51
N ARG A 16 16.85 1.05 2.26
CA ARG A 16 15.58 1.73 1.96
C ARG A 16 15.72 3.25 1.96
N ALA A 17 16.55 3.82 2.83
CA ALA A 17 16.83 5.26 2.83
C ALA A 17 17.57 5.67 1.55
N GLN A 18 18.52 4.84 1.10
CA GLN A 18 19.21 5.06 -0.17
C GLN A 18 18.26 4.92 -1.37
N MET A 19 17.34 3.96 -1.36
CA MET A 19 16.31 3.83 -2.40
C MET A 19 15.42 5.07 -2.46
N ARG A 20 15.00 5.58 -1.30
CA ARG A 20 14.21 6.81 -1.20
C ARG A 20 14.97 8.02 -1.71
N GLU A 21 16.24 8.17 -1.34
CA GLU A 21 17.08 9.27 -1.81
C GLU A 21 17.22 9.25 -3.34
N ARG A 22 17.52 8.10 -3.93
CA ARG A 22 17.60 7.95 -5.39
C ARG A 22 16.29 8.31 -6.09
N SER A 23 15.17 7.86 -5.53
CA SER A 23 13.83 8.16 -6.04
C SER A 23 13.54 9.67 -5.98
N LEU A 24 13.80 10.33 -4.84
CA LEU A 24 13.57 11.77 -4.66
C LEU A 24 14.48 12.66 -5.51
N THR A 25 15.65 12.16 -5.90
CA THR A 25 16.63 12.87 -6.72
C THR A 25 16.56 12.51 -8.21
N ASP A 26 15.66 11.61 -8.62
CA ASP A 26 15.47 11.24 -10.01
C ASP A 26 14.87 12.41 -10.80
N PRO A 27 15.57 12.97 -11.80
CA PRO A 27 15.07 14.09 -12.60
C PRO A 27 13.83 13.74 -13.44
N LEU A 28 13.51 12.45 -13.59
CA LEU A 28 12.33 11.97 -14.31
C LEU A 28 11.14 11.66 -13.39
N ARG A 29 11.29 11.80 -12.06
CA ARG A 29 10.20 11.55 -11.13
C ARG A 29 9.09 12.61 -11.26
N PRO A 30 7.81 12.21 -11.42
CA PRO A 30 6.69 13.15 -11.35
C PRO A 30 6.64 13.90 -10.01
N LEU A 31 6.48 15.23 -10.07
CA LEU A 31 6.48 16.10 -8.89
C LEU A 31 5.09 16.44 -8.34
N TRP A 32 4.05 16.33 -9.17
CA TRP A 32 2.68 16.77 -8.84
C TRP A 32 1.66 15.63 -8.81
N HIS A 33 2.10 14.38 -8.90
CA HIS A 33 1.24 13.20 -8.88
C HIS A 33 1.73 12.22 -7.81
N ILE A 34 0.79 11.40 -7.31
CA ILE A 34 1.11 10.28 -6.43
C ILE A 34 2.18 9.41 -7.09
N THR A 35 3.24 9.16 -6.32
CA THR A 35 4.36 8.30 -6.67
C THR A 35 4.81 7.62 -5.38
N PRO A 36 5.20 6.33 -5.40
CA PRO A 36 5.62 5.66 -4.19
C PRO A 36 6.96 6.25 -3.74
N PRO A 37 7.32 6.18 -2.44
CA PRO A 37 8.64 6.60 -1.97
C PRO A 37 9.80 5.99 -2.77
N TRP A 38 9.66 4.73 -3.18
CA TRP A 38 10.54 3.98 -4.10
C TRP A 38 9.77 2.76 -4.64
N GLY A 39 10.40 1.86 -5.41
CA GLY A 39 9.83 0.55 -5.74
C GLY A 39 8.80 0.58 -6.89
N TRP A 40 7.87 -0.38 -6.87
CA TRP A 40 6.79 -0.51 -7.88
C TRP A 40 5.51 0.20 -7.42
N LEU A 41 4.76 0.79 -8.35
CA LEU A 41 3.40 1.30 -8.13
C LEU A 41 2.51 0.88 -9.30
N ASN A 42 1.27 0.47 -8.99
CA ASN A 42 0.20 0.32 -9.97
C ASN A 42 -1.16 0.77 -9.39
N ASP A 43 -2.18 -0.09 -9.45
CA ASP A 43 -3.59 0.22 -9.26
C ASP A 43 -3.87 1.09 -8.02
N PRO A 44 -4.67 2.16 -8.15
CA PRO A 44 -5.21 2.86 -6.99
C PRO A 44 -6.24 1.98 -6.27
N ASN A 45 -6.15 1.97 -4.95
CA ASN A 45 -7.00 1.17 -4.05
C ASN A 45 -7.63 2.06 -2.96
N GLY A 46 -8.77 1.61 -2.43
CA GLY A 46 -9.23 2.00 -1.10
C GLY A 46 -9.39 3.50 -0.80
N LEU A 47 -9.79 4.34 -1.77
CA LEU A 47 -9.96 5.78 -1.52
C LEU A 47 -10.98 6.02 -0.38
N LEU A 48 -10.60 6.84 0.60
CA LEU A 48 -11.39 7.09 1.80
C LEU A 48 -11.17 8.51 2.30
N VAL A 49 -12.25 9.25 2.56
CA VAL A 49 -12.19 10.45 3.41
C VAL A 49 -12.35 10.02 4.87
N HIS A 50 -11.39 10.36 5.72
CA HIS A 50 -11.41 10.00 7.14
C HIS A 50 -10.77 11.11 7.99
N PRO A 51 -11.21 11.29 9.24
CA PRO A 51 -10.55 12.24 10.14
C PRO A 51 -9.08 11.89 10.38
N GLY A 52 -8.22 12.87 10.19
CA GLY A 52 -6.81 12.81 10.55
C GLY A 52 -6.57 12.91 12.07
N PRO A 53 -5.32 12.92 12.52
CA PRO A 53 -4.97 13.01 13.94
C PRO A 53 -5.49 14.27 14.65
N ASP A 54 -5.76 15.34 13.91
CA ASP A 54 -6.31 16.61 14.39
C ASP A 54 -7.85 16.70 14.26
N GLY A 55 -8.48 15.63 13.78
CA GLY A 55 -9.92 15.53 13.59
C GLY A 55 -10.45 16.21 12.32
N GLN A 56 -9.59 16.76 11.45
CA GLN A 56 -10.01 17.27 10.14
C GLN A 56 -10.13 16.13 9.13
N ASP A 57 -11.13 16.21 8.25
CA ASP A 57 -11.29 15.25 7.17
C ASP A 57 -10.13 15.38 6.17
N ILE A 58 -9.45 14.26 5.90
CA ILE A 58 -8.40 14.15 4.90
C ILE A 58 -8.70 13.00 3.94
N LEU A 59 -8.26 13.13 2.68
CA LEU A 59 -8.36 12.03 1.73
C LEU A 59 -7.16 11.10 1.92
N HIS A 60 -7.45 9.82 2.15
CA HIS A 60 -6.49 8.73 2.06
C HIS A 60 -6.61 8.05 0.69
N VAL A 61 -5.46 7.80 0.07
CA VAL A 61 -5.33 6.97 -1.13
C VAL A 61 -4.40 5.82 -0.81
N PHE A 62 -4.81 4.62 -1.19
CA PHE A 62 -3.97 3.44 -1.18
C PHE A 62 -3.63 3.07 -2.62
N TYR A 63 -2.58 2.30 -2.82
CA TYR A 63 -2.19 1.83 -4.14
C TYR A 63 -1.40 0.54 -4.01
N GLN A 64 -1.48 -0.31 -5.03
CA GLN A 64 -0.62 -1.48 -5.09
C GLN A 64 0.86 -1.05 -5.17
N HIS A 65 1.68 -1.64 -4.30
CA HIS A 65 3.07 -1.28 -4.09
C HIS A 65 3.95 -2.53 -3.95
N ASN A 66 5.21 -2.46 -4.37
CA ASN A 66 6.24 -3.40 -3.94
C ASN A 66 7.44 -2.62 -3.41
N SER A 67 7.63 -2.62 -2.10
CA SER A 67 8.73 -1.91 -1.44
C SER A 67 10.09 -2.62 -1.55
N HIS A 68 10.13 -3.86 -2.04
CA HIS A 68 11.34 -4.67 -2.17
C HIS A 68 12.04 -4.50 -3.53
N ALA A 69 11.28 -4.30 -4.61
CA ALA A 69 11.81 -4.16 -5.96
C ALA A 69 10.79 -3.48 -6.92
N PRO A 70 11.25 -2.87 -8.02
CA PRO A 70 10.39 -2.29 -9.04
C PRO A 70 9.80 -3.38 -9.97
N VAL A 71 9.16 -4.40 -9.39
CA VAL A 71 8.51 -5.48 -10.13
C VAL A 71 7.13 -5.78 -9.54
N HIS A 72 6.23 -6.24 -10.40
CA HIS A 72 4.88 -6.65 -10.02
C HIS A 72 4.89 -8.02 -9.33
N GLU A 73 5.22 -8.04 -8.04
CA GLU A 73 5.33 -9.24 -7.19
C GLU A 73 5.10 -8.85 -5.71
N LEU A 74 4.55 -9.76 -4.89
CA LEU A 74 4.34 -9.56 -3.45
C LEU A 74 3.71 -8.21 -3.13
N ILE A 75 2.59 -7.94 -3.79
CA ILE A 75 1.93 -6.65 -3.69
C ILE A 75 1.53 -6.34 -2.25
N GLU A 76 1.93 -5.15 -1.82
CA GLU A 76 1.55 -4.43 -0.61
C GLU A 76 0.56 -3.32 -0.98
N TRP A 77 -0.09 -2.71 0.02
CA TRP A 77 -0.78 -1.43 -0.18
C TRP A 77 0.07 -0.29 0.37
N GLY A 78 0.63 0.52 -0.53
CA GLY A 78 1.18 1.82 -0.17
C GLY A 78 0.05 2.78 0.23
N HIS A 79 0.39 3.82 0.99
CA HIS A 79 -0.58 4.72 1.61
C HIS A 79 -0.08 6.15 1.58
N GLN A 80 -0.90 7.05 1.05
CA GLN A 80 -0.70 8.49 1.11
C GLN A 80 -1.97 9.19 1.56
N TRP A 81 -1.82 10.40 2.09
CA TRP A 81 -2.97 11.28 2.37
C TRP A 81 -2.75 12.68 1.81
N SER A 82 -3.84 13.41 1.65
CA SER A 82 -3.87 14.80 1.23
C SER A 82 -5.09 15.52 1.81
N ASP A 83 -4.95 16.79 2.15
CA ASP A 83 -6.03 17.70 2.54
C ASP A 83 -6.50 18.60 1.37
N ASP A 84 -5.76 18.65 0.27
CA ASP A 84 -6.04 19.54 -0.86
C ASP A 84 -6.01 18.86 -2.25
N LEU A 85 -5.79 17.54 -2.29
CA LEU A 85 -5.70 16.70 -3.48
C LEU A 85 -4.51 17.01 -4.41
N VAL A 86 -3.59 17.88 -3.99
CA VAL A 86 -2.42 18.32 -4.76
C VAL A 86 -1.13 17.94 -4.04
N HIS A 87 -1.05 18.20 -2.73
CA HIS A 87 0.08 17.86 -1.89
C HIS A 87 -0.19 16.52 -1.19
N TRP A 88 0.68 15.55 -1.45
CA TRP A 88 0.56 14.19 -0.94
C TRP A 88 1.64 13.89 0.08
N HIS A 89 1.24 13.24 1.18
CA HIS A 89 2.11 12.88 2.29
C HIS A 89 2.18 11.37 2.45
N ASP A 90 3.41 10.82 2.46
CA ASP A 90 3.68 9.40 2.68
C ASP A 90 3.21 8.95 4.07
N LEU A 91 2.52 7.81 4.12
CA LEU A 91 2.24 7.05 5.33
C LEU A 91 2.92 5.67 5.26
N PRO A 92 3.05 4.96 6.39
CA PRO A 92 3.53 3.58 6.39
C PRO A 92 2.71 2.70 5.44
N VAL A 93 3.36 1.66 4.89
CA VAL A 93 2.66 0.60 4.15
C VAL A 93 1.49 0.08 4.99
N ALA A 94 0.29 0.12 4.43
CA ALA A 94 -0.94 -0.14 5.16
C ALA A 94 -1.30 -1.62 5.25
N LEU A 95 -0.93 -2.39 4.22
CA LEU A 95 -1.20 -3.82 4.14
C LEU A 95 -0.02 -4.53 3.47
N THR A 96 0.42 -5.63 4.07
CA THR A 96 1.52 -6.46 3.57
C THR A 96 1.07 -7.92 3.51
N PRO A 97 1.55 -8.71 2.54
CA PRO A 97 1.28 -10.14 2.49
C PRO A 97 1.57 -10.84 3.82
N GLY A 98 0.64 -11.70 4.26
CA GLY A 98 0.84 -12.53 5.44
C GLY A 98 1.92 -13.60 5.23
N PRO A 99 2.50 -14.18 6.30
CA PRO A 99 3.48 -15.26 6.18
C PRO A 99 2.89 -16.56 5.60
N ALA A 100 1.56 -16.69 5.60
CA ALA A 100 0.77 -17.78 5.02
C ALA A 100 -0.69 -17.30 4.89
N GLY A 101 -1.53 -18.04 4.16
CA GLY A 101 -2.95 -17.75 4.01
C GLY A 101 -3.31 -17.22 2.62
N ALA A 102 -4.52 -16.69 2.50
CA ALA A 102 -5.15 -16.34 1.23
C ALA A 102 -4.44 -15.19 0.47
N ASP A 103 -3.61 -14.41 1.14
CA ASP A 103 -2.92 -13.24 0.61
C ASP A 103 -1.38 -13.36 0.68
N ALA A 104 -0.87 -14.56 0.95
CA ALA A 104 0.55 -14.77 1.26
C ALA A 104 1.49 -14.43 0.09
N LEU A 105 0.99 -14.42 -1.15
CA LEU A 105 1.70 -14.03 -2.36
C LEU A 105 1.26 -12.65 -2.91
N GLY A 106 0.44 -11.90 -2.18
CA GLY A 106 0.05 -10.54 -2.56
C GLY A 106 -1.31 -10.12 -2.01
N CYS A 107 -1.39 -8.87 -1.58
CA CYS A 107 -2.64 -8.18 -1.27
C CYS A 107 -3.04 -7.33 -2.49
N TRP A 108 -3.81 -7.90 -3.41
CA TRP A 108 -4.18 -7.25 -4.67
C TRP A 108 -5.25 -6.17 -4.46
N SER A 109 -5.82 -5.67 -5.55
CA SER A 109 -6.73 -4.53 -5.55
C SER A 109 -7.96 -4.74 -4.67
N GLY A 110 -8.52 -3.62 -4.23
CA GLY A 110 -9.63 -3.64 -3.30
C GLY A 110 -10.14 -2.24 -2.96
N VAL A 111 -11.10 -2.22 -2.06
CA VAL A 111 -11.82 -1.03 -1.60
C VAL A 111 -11.74 -0.93 -0.08
N ILE A 112 -12.05 0.27 0.42
CA ILE A 112 -12.35 0.46 1.84
C ILE A 112 -13.84 0.76 1.95
N VAL A 113 -14.48 0.08 2.89
CA VAL A 113 -15.87 0.34 3.28
C VAL A 113 -15.90 0.85 4.72
N GLU A 114 -16.80 1.77 5.01
CA GLU A 114 -17.09 2.13 6.40
C GLU A 114 -18.03 1.09 6.99
N ASP A 115 -17.48 0.18 7.80
CA ASP A 115 -18.22 -0.89 8.46
C ASP A 115 -18.82 -0.38 9.78
N GLU A 116 -20.15 -0.30 9.84
CA GLU A 116 -20.87 0.04 11.06
C GLU A 116 -21.00 -1.19 11.96
N ARG A 117 -20.33 -1.13 13.12
CA ARG A 117 -20.36 -2.18 14.12
C ARG A 117 -21.67 -2.15 14.89
N SER A 118 -22.01 -3.25 15.55
CA SER A 118 -23.23 -3.35 16.37
C SER A 118 -23.29 -2.38 17.55
N ASP A 119 -22.16 -1.79 17.93
CA ASP A 119 -22.04 -0.74 18.95
C ASP A 119 -22.19 0.69 18.38
N GLY A 120 -22.49 0.83 17.08
CA GLY A 120 -22.65 2.11 16.37
C GLY A 120 -21.34 2.76 15.92
N ARG A 121 -20.17 2.17 16.21
CA ARG A 121 -18.89 2.67 15.71
C ARG A 121 -18.73 2.37 14.23
N ARG A 122 -18.29 3.36 13.45
CA ARG A 122 -17.88 3.18 12.04
C ARG A 122 -16.38 2.87 12.00
N VAL A 123 -16.01 1.76 11.38
CA VAL A 123 -14.63 1.27 11.28
C VAL A 123 -14.25 1.14 9.81
N PRO A 124 -13.27 1.90 9.30
CA PRO A 124 -12.74 1.67 7.96
C PRO A 124 -12.24 0.23 7.84
N THR A 125 -12.80 -0.51 6.89
CA THR A 125 -12.54 -1.93 6.70
C THR A 125 -12.10 -2.18 5.25
N MET A 126 -10.91 -2.75 5.10
CA MET A 126 -10.34 -3.10 3.79
C MET A 126 -10.95 -4.40 3.29
N ILE A 127 -11.41 -4.39 2.05
CA ILE A 127 -11.87 -5.58 1.31
C ILE A 127 -11.03 -5.66 0.05
N TYR A 128 -10.29 -6.74 -0.13
CA TYR A 128 -9.31 -6.87 -1.21
C TYR A 128 -9.18 -8.32 -1.67
N SER A 129 -8.59 -8.51 -2.84
CA SER A 129 -8.27 -9.84 -3.36
C SER A 129 -6.92 -10.32 -2.81
N GLY A 130 -6.93 -11.44 -2.07
CA GLY A 130 -5.70 -12.13 -1.68
C GLY A 130 -5.21 -13.05 -2.81
N HIS A 131 -3.89 -13.16 -2.98
CA HIS A 131 -3.28 -14.20 -3.81
C HIS A 131 -2.43 -15.14 -2.96
N ASP A 132 -2.65 -16.45 -3.10
CA ASP A 132 -1.91 -17.51 -2.41
C ASP A 132 -1.26 -18.54 -3.36
N GLY A 133 -1.38 -18.32 -4.68
CA GLY A 133 -0.87 -19.23 -5.71
C GLY A 133 -1.84 -20.34 -6.11
N GLY A 134 -3.09 -20.31 -5.64
CA GLY A 134 -4.17 -21.15 -6.14
C GLY A 134 -4.48 -20.91 -7.63
N PRO A 135 -5.09 -21.88 -8.33
CA PRO A 135 -5.46 -21.73 -9.73
C PRO A 135 -6.49 -20.59 -9.90
N THR A 136 -6.20 -19.68 -10.83
CA THR A 136 -7.12 -18.65 -11.32
C THR A 136 -8.23 -19.24 -12.17
#